data_AF-T1CGH8-F1
#
_entry.id   AF-T1CGH8-F1
#
_cell.length_a   1.000
_cell.length_b   1.000
_cell.length_c   1.000
_cell.angle_alpha   90.00
_cell.angle_beta   90.00
_cell.angle_gamma   90.00
#
_symmetry.space_group_name_H-M   'P 1'
#
loop_
_entity.id
_entity.type
_entity.pdbx_description
1 polymer ?
#
loop_
_entity_poly.entity_id
_entity_poly.type
_entity_poly.pdbx_seq_one_letter_code
_entity_poly.pdbx_strand_id
1 'polypeptide(L)' 'MPEAKSHAPSCERNQGPILKVLRQHFADRRRVLEIGSGTGQHAVHFAGALPELTWQTSDLEANLAGIR' A
#
# COMPACT_ATOMS: atom_id res chain seq x y z
N MET A 1 -16.59 -19.37 4.65
CA MET A 1 -15.58 -19.44 3.58
C MET A 1 -14.67 -18.24 3.76
N PRO A 2 -13.33 -18.37 3.77
CA PRO A 2 -12.49 -17.18 3.83
C PRO A 2 -12.70 -16.42 2.51
N GLU A 3 -13.26 -15.23 2.60
CA GLU A 3 -13.56 -14.38 1.45
C GLU A 3 -12.24 -13.96 0.80
N ALA A 4 -12.15 -14.15 -0.52
CA ALA A 4 -10.94 -13.83 -1.28
C ALA A 4 -10.64 -12.33 -1.15
N LYS A 5 -9.46 -11.99 -0.62
CA LYS A 5 -8.96 -10.61 -0.60
C LYS A 5 -8.96 -10.03 -2.00
N SER A 6 -9.46 -8.81 -2.13
CA SER A 6 -9.48 -8.08 -3.39
C SER A 6 -8.08 -8.00 -3.99
N HIS A 7 -7.89 -8.60 -5.17
CA HIS A 7 -6.59 -8.63 -5.85
C HIS A 7 -6.55 -7.61 -6.99
N ALA A 8 -5.46 -6.81 -7.05
CA ALA A 8 -5.27 -5.83 -8.10
C ALA A 8 -4.03 -6.19 -8.95
N PRO A 9 -4.19 -6.83 -10.12
CA PRO A 9 -3.06 -7.23 -10.98
C PRO A 9 -2.16 -6.07 -11.40
N SER A 10 -2.72 -4.85 -11.48
CA SER A 10 -1.96 -3.65 -11.76
C SER A 10 -0.95 -3.31 -10.66
N CYS A 11 -1.27 -3.61 -9.39
CA CYS A 11 -0.38 -3.43 -8.25
C CYS A 11 0.89 -4.27 -8.41
N GLU A 12 0.76 -5.55 -8.75
CA GLU A 12 1.90 -6.45 -8.93
C GLU A 12 2.86 -5.97 -10.03
N ARG A 13 2.32 -5.46 -11.14
CA ARG A 13 3.12 -4.98 -12.27
C ARG A 13 3.90 -3.71 -11.95
N ASN A 14 3.32 -2.81 -11.15
CA ASN A 14 3.87 -1.47 -10.95
C ASN A 14 4.55 -1.27 -9.58
N GLN A 15 4.38 -2.16 -8.60
CA GLN A 15 4.96 -2.01 -7.26
C GLN A 15 6.49 -1.88 -7.27
N GLY A 16 7.21 -2.65 -8.10
CA GLY A 16 8.67 -2.60 -8.17
C GLY A 16 9.20 -1.24 -8.68
N PRO A 17 8.76 -0.77 -9.87
CA PRO A 17 9.11 0.55 -10.38
C PRO A 17 8.74 1.68 -9.41
N ILE A 18 7.57 1.62 -8.78
CA ILE A 18 7.13 2.63 -7.81
C ILE A 18 8.03 2.61 -6.57
N LEU A 19 8.31 1.44 -5.99
CA LEU A 19 9.18 1.30 -4.82
C LEU A 19 10.56 1.91 -5.05
N LYS A 20 11.13 1.74 -6.25
CA LYS A 20 12.42 2.33 -6.60
C LYS A 20 12.41 3.85 -6.46
N VAL A 21 11.34 4.49 -6.93
CA VAL A 21 11.15 5.95 -6.84
C VAL A 21 10.89 6.36 -5.39
N LEU A 22 10.03 5.63 -4.67
CA LEU A 22 9.71 5.91 -3.26
C LEU A 22 10.96 5.86 -2.37
N ARG A 23 11.89 4.90 -2.56
CA ARG A 23 13.15 4.84 -1.80
C ARG A 23 13.95 6.14 -1.84
N GLN A 24 13.93 6.83 -2.98
CA GLN A 24 14.66 8.07 -3.16
C GLN A 24 13.93 9.24 -2.48
N HIS A 25 12.62 9.35 -2.72
CA HIS A 25 11.83 10.47 -2.18
C HIS A 25 11.53 10.35 -0.69
N PHE A 26 11.54 9.14 -0.14
CA PHE A 26 11.19 8.88 1.26
C PHE A 26 12.42 8.67 2.17
N ALA A 27 13.65 8.82 1.65
CA ALA A 27 14.88 8.57 2.41
C ALA A 27 14.98 9.34 3.75
N ASP A 28 14.42 10.56 3.80
CA ASP A 28 14.37 11.44 4.97
C ASP A 28 12.99 11.48 5.65
N ARG A 29 12.05 10.62 5.21
CA ARG A 29 10.68 10.56 5.75
C ARG A 29 10.56 9.45 6.79
N ARG A 30 9.49 9.52 7.58
CA ARG A 30 9.18 8.56 8.66
C ARG A 30 7.73 8.15 8.71
N ARG A 31 6.82 8.92 8.10
CA ARG A 31 5.38 8.65 8.10
C ARG A 31 4.83 8.88 6.70
N VAL A 32 3.99 7.98 6.25
CA VAL A 32 3.32 8.03 4.95
C VAL A 32 1.83 7.81 5.18
N LEU A 33 1.02 8.67 4.57
CA LEU A 33 -0.42 8.47 4.44
C LEU A 33 -0.72 8.15 2.97
N GLU A 34 -1.20 6.95 2.71
CA GLU A 34 -1.67 6.53 1.38
C GLU A 34 -3.14 6.89 1.23
N ILE A 35 -3.44 7.76 0.27
CA ILE A 35 -4.80 8.15 -0.08
C ILE A 35 -5.32 7.26 -1.21
N GLY A 36 -6.53 6.73 -1.07
CA GLY A 36 -7.12 5.83 -2.06
C GLY A 36 -6.39 4.47 -2.10
N SER A 37 -6.07 3.94 -0.91
CA SER A 37 -5.36 2.69 -0.74
C SER A 37 -6.08 1.47 -1.33
N GLY A 38 -7.39 1.55 -1.55
CA GLY A 38 -8.16 0.49 -2.20
C GLY A 38 -7.95 -0.83 -1.48
N THR A 39 -7.43 -1.85 -2.16
CA THR A 39 -7.21 -3.19 -1.57
C THR A 39 -6.06 -3.26 -0.55
N GLY A 40 -5.28 -2.18 -0.39
CA GLY A 40 -4.12 -2.12 0.51
C GLY A 40 -2.89 -2.91 0.05
N GLN A 41 -2.90 -3.48 -1.16
CA GLN A 41 -1.78 -4.28 -1.66
C GLN A 41 -0.46 -3.48 -1.76
N HIS A 42 -0.53 -2.22 -2.22
CA HIS A 42 0.63 -1.34 -2.24
C HIS A 42 1.13 -1.03 -0.84
N ALA A 43 0.23 -0.68 0.08
CA ALA A 43 0.59 -0.42 1.47
C ALA A 43 1.34 -1.60 2.11
N VAL A 44 0.85 -2.83 1.94
CA VAL A 44 1.52 -4.05 2.46
C VAL A 44 2.89 -4.23 1.82
N HIS A 45 2.99 -4.08 0.50
CA HIS A 45 4.27 -4.25 -0.20
C HIS A 45 5.30 -3.19 0.21
N PHE A 46 4.91 -1.91 0.23
CA PHE A 46 5.82 -0.80 0.52
C PHE A 46 6.21 -0.74 1.99
N ALA A 47 5.28 -0.97 2.92
CA ALA A 47 5.60 -1.02 4.35
C ALA A 47 6.60 -2.15 4.67
N GLY A 48 6.47 -3.31 4.02
CA GLY A 48 7.45 -4.40 4.18
C GLY A 48 8.82 -4.07 3.59
N ALA A 49 8.87 -3.30 2.50
CA ALA A 49 10.10 -2.93 1.83
C ALA A 49 10.81 -1.69 2.42
N LEU A 50 10.08 -0.87 3.18
CA LEU A 50 10.52 0.39 3.79
C LEU A 50 10.20 0.40 5.30
N PRO A 51 10.80 -0.51 6.09
CA PRO A 51 10.44 -0.71 7.50
C PRO A 51 10.71 0.52 8.40
N GLU A 52 11.52 1.47 7.94
CA GLU A 52 11.77 2.75 8.60
C GLU A 52 10.58 3.73 8.53
N LEU A 53 9.57 3.43 7.70
CA LEU A 53 8.37 4.23 7.52
C LEU A 53 7.20 3.63 8.27
N THR A 54 6.46 4.48 8.99
CA THR A 54 5.11 4.16 9.43
C THR A 54 4.15 4.44 8.27
N TRP A 55 3.60 3.38 7.69
CA TRP A 55 2.66 3.48 6.58
C TRP A 55 1.21 3.38 7.08
N GLN A 56 0.41 4.41 6.81
CA GLN A 56 -1.00 4.47 7.16
C GLN A 56 -1.84 4.54 5.89
N THR A 57 -2.85 3.67 5.79
CA THR A 57 -3.86 3.75 4.72
C THR A 57 -5.01 4.65 5.17
N SER A 58 -5.56 5.46 4.26
CA SER A 58 -6.71 6.32 4.55
C SER A 58 -8.03 5.56 4.53
N ASP A 59 -8.10 4.51 3.72
CA ASP A 59 -9.36 3.88 3.40
C ASP A 59 -9.78 2.91 4.51
N LEU A 60 -11.07 2.94 4.82
CA LEU A 60 -11.70 2.14 5.87
C LEU A 60 -12.57 1.06 5.23
N GLU A 61 -12.56 -0.15 5.80
CA GLU A 61 -13.44 -1.26 5.40
C GLU A 61 -14.91 -0.82 5.29
N ALA A 62 -15.39 -0.03 6.25
CA ALA A 62 -16.75 0.49 6.26
C ALA A 62 -17.12 1.35 5.03
N ASN A 63 -16.13 1.91 4.33
CA ASN A 63 -16.33 2.82 3.21
C ASN A 63 -16.00 2.18 1.85
N LEU A 64 -15.24 1.08 1.81
CA LEU A 64 -14.88 0.39 0.58
C LEU A 64 -15.09 -1.11 0.74
N ALA A 65 -16.09 -1.66 0.04
CA ALA A 65 -16.38 -3.09 0.04
C ALA A 65 -15.20 -3.98 -0.39
N GLY A 66 -14.18 -3.40 -1.04
CA GLY A 66 -12.95 -4.06 -1.44
C GLY A 66 -11.86 -4.19 -0.36
N ILE A 67 -12.01 -3.52 0.79
CA ILE A 67 -11.11 -3.63 1.95
C ILE A 67 -11.69 -4.65 2.91
N ARG A 68 -10.96 -5.73 3.18
CA ARG A 68 -11.33 -6.81 4.12
C ARG A 68 -10.08 -7.44 4.71
#